data_AF-A0A9K3JFD3-F1
#
_entry.id   AF-A0A9K3JFD3-F1
#
_cell.length_a   1.000
_cell.length_b   1.000
_cell.length_c   1.000
_cell.angle_alpha   90.00
_cell.angle_beta   90.00
_cell.angle_gamma   90.00
#
_symmetry.space_group_name_H-M   'P 1'
#
loop_
_entity.id
_entity.type
_entity.pdbx_description
1 polymer ?
#
loop_
_entity_poly.entity_id
_entity_poly.type
_entity_poly.pdbx_seq_one_letter_code
_entity_poly.pdbx_strand_id
1 'polypeptide(L)'
;MKSDCISDVRITFPAIPFQIRFTYPFPFFTQSFFTLTGLCYNQAMPMVWRVLYTLEHIIEQEGIDIGLSELSQLYNLVSHGSHHFLFKSKPGQAHPILKTTKNDSSWRNQLFFVRRDSIPNGSYLPKKWITQGRIWDPWTWTMVGFFSSV
;
A
#
# COMPACT_ATOMS: atom_id res chain seq x y z
N MET A 1 -2.86 19.60 -7.35
CA MET A 1 -3.56 18.59 -8.16
C MET A 1 -4.66 17.97 -7.29
N LYS A 2 -5.90 18.38 -7.50
CA LYS A 2 -7.13 17.87 -6.85
C LYS A 2 -7.50 16.50 -7.47
N SER A 3 -6.59 15.52 -7.42
CA SER A 3 -6.93 14.16 -7.84
C SER A 3 -7.88 13.61 -6.77
N ASP A 4 -9.18 13.70 -7.06
CA ASP A 4 -10.33 13.14 -6.35
C ASP A 4 -10.04 12.61 -4.95
N CYS A 5 -10.16 13.50 -3.95
CA CYS A 5 -10.15 13.08 -2.56
C CYS A 5 -11.30 12.11 -2.25
N ILE A 6 -12.37 12.10 -3.06
CA ILE A 6 -13.55 11.25 -2.95
C ILE A 6 -14.12 10.96 -4.35
N SER A 7 -14.38 9.70 -4.72
CA SER A 7 -15.12 9.35 -5.95
C SER A 7 -15.82 7.99 -5.84
N ASP A 8 -17.13 7.98 -6.11
CA ASP A 8 -17.97 6.78 -6.15
C ASP A 8 -17.99 6.06 -7.51
N VAL A 9 -17.52 6.73 -8.58
CA VAL A 9 -17.63 6.24 -9.96
C VAL A 9 -16.27 5.83 -10.52
N ARG A 10 -15.21 6.55 -10.14
CA ARG A 10 -13.86 6.36 -10.66
C ARG A 10 -12.90 6.02 -9.53
N ILE A 11 -11.83 5.33 -9.90
CA ILE A 11 -10.66 5.13 -9.07
C ILE A 11 -9.43 5.64 -9.81
N THR A 12 -8.51 6.23 -9.06
CA THR A 12 -7.22 6.72 -9.58
C THR A 12 -6.15 5.67 -9.33
N PHE A 13 -5.52 5.21 -10.41
CA PHE A 13 -4.36 4.32 -10.35
C PHE A 13 -3.07 5.10 -10.63
N PRO A 14 -2.00 4.90 -9.84
CA PRO A 14 -0.66 5.29 -10.25
C PRO A 14 -0.14 4.36 -11.35
N ALA A 15 0.64 4.90 -12.28
CA ALA A 15 1.27 4.12 -13.36
C ALA A 15 2.37 3.19 -12.85
N ILE A 16 3.04 3.56 -11.74
CA ILE A 16 4.18 2.84 -11.16
C ILE A 16 3.97 1.33 -11.04
N PRO A 17 2.90 0.79 -10.39
CA PRO A 17 2.69 -0.65 -10.30
C PRO A 17 2.75 -1.35 -11.66
N PHE A 18 2.10 -0.78 -12.67
CA PHE A 18 2.06 -1.37 -14.02
C PHE A 18 3.42 -1.28 -14.73
N GLN A 19 4.19 -0.23 -14.47
CA GLN A 19 5.57 -0.11 -14.98
C GLN A 19 6.51 -1.16 -14.37
N ILE A 20 6.28 -1.57 -13.13
CA ILE A 20 7.02 -2.65 -12.46
C ILE A 20 6.37 -4.03 -12.65
N ARG A 21 5.48 -4.16 -13.65
CA ARG A 21 4.82 -5.42 -14.06
C ARG A 21 3.78 -5.99 -13.10
N PHE A 22 3.27 -5.21 -12.15
CA PHE A 22 2.00 -5.59 -11.54
C PHE A 22 0.90 -5.59 -12.58
N THR A 23 -0.02 -6.54 -12.43
CA THR A 23 -1.29 -6.57 -13.17
C THR A 23 -2.43 -6.42 -12.18
N TYR A 24 -3.54 -5.85 -12.65
CA TYR A 24 -4.77 -5.79 -11.87
C TYR A 24 -5.65 -7.00 -12.23
N PRO A 25 -6.27 -7.70 -11.26
CA PRO A 25 -6.25 -7.46 -9.82
C PRO A 25 -4.86 -7.72 -9.21
N PHE A 26 -4.44 -6.87 -8.26
CA PHE A 26 -3.13 -7.01 -7.62
C PHE A 26 -3.05 -8.31 -6.81
N PRO A 27 -1.86 -8.86 -6.53
CA PRO A 27 -1.75 -10.09 -5.75
C PRO A 27 -2.19 -9.93 -4.28
N PHE A 28 -2.39 -11.06 -3.59
CA PHE A 28 -3.13 -11.12 -2.31
C PHE A 28 -2.50 -10.28 -1.20
N PHE A 29 -1.17 -10.30 -1.05
CA PHE A 29 -0.49 -9.57 0.02
C PHE A 29 -0.60 -8.04 -0.20
N THR A 30 -0.52 -7.60 -1.45
CA THR A 30 -0.72 -6.20 -1.88
C THR A 30 -2.16 -5.75 -1.65
N GLN A 31 -3.15 -6.57 -2.02
CA GLN A 31 -4.56 -6.29 -1.71
C GLN A 31 -4.80 -6.19 -0.21
N SER A 32 -4.25 -7.14 0.56
CA SER A 32 -4.38 -7.17 2.02
C SER A 32 -3.78 -5.91 2.66
N PHE A 33 -2.64 -5.43 2.16
CA PHE A 33 -2.04 -4.17 2.62
C PHE A 33 -2.97 -2.98 2.42
N PHE A 34 -3.53 -2.80 1.22
CA PHE A 34 -4.42 -1.66 0.93
C PHE A 34 -5.78 -1.78 1.64
N THR A 35 -6.29 -2.99 1.83
CA THR A 35 -7.49 -3.25 2.64
C THR A 35 -7.26 -2.92 4.11
N LEU A 36 -6.14 -3.37 4.70
CA LEU A 36 -5.81 -3.14 6.10
C LEU A 36 -5.55 -1.65 6.39
N THR A 37 -4.80 -0.99 5.51
CA THR A 37 -4.43 0.42 5.71
C THR A 37 -5.52 1.40 5.31
N GLY A 38 -6.46 0.99 4.45
CA GLY A 38 -7.50 1.84 3.88
C GLY A 38 -6.98 2.88 2.88
N LEU A 39 -5.71 2.81 2.48
CA LEU A 39 -5.10 3.78 1.57
C LEU A 39 -5.66 3.65 0.16
N CYS A 40 -5.93 4.79 -0.50
CA CYS A 40 -6.11 4.78 -1.94
C CYS A 40 -4.76 4.48 -2.64
N TYR A 41 -4.79 3.77 -3.77
CA TYR A 41 -3.59 3.38 -4.52
C TYR A 41 -2.66 4.55 -4.88
N ASN A 42 -3.23 5.70 -5.22
CA ASN A 42 -2.48 6.92 -5.55
C ASN A 42 -1.85 7.63 -4.33
N GLN A 43 -2.21 7.24 -3.10
CA GLN A 43 -1.54 7.72 -1.89
C GLN A 43 -0.23 6.98 -1.61
N ALA A 44 -0.05 5.78 -2.16
CA ALA A 44 1.19 5.01 -2.01
C ALA A 44 2.30 5.57 -2.92
N MET A 45 3.42 5.97 -2.30
CA MET A 45 4.61 6.42 -3.03
C MET A 45 5.26 5.26 -3.82
N PRO A 46 6.08 5.54 -4.85
CA PRO A 46 6.69 4.49 -5.68
C PRO A 46 7.47 3.44 -4.87
N MET A 47 8.13 3.88 -3.79
CA MET A 47 8.80 3.00 -2.82
C MET A 47 7.87 1.93 -2.23
N VAL A 48 6.62 2.28 -1.87
CA VAL A 48 5.64 1.32 -1.33
C VAL A 48 5.36 0.23 -2.35
N TRP A 49 5.05 0.63 -3.59
CA TRP A 49 4.78 -0.32 -4.68
C TRP A 49 5.94 -1.27 -4.93
N ARG A 50 7.19 -0.78 -4.90
CA ARG A 50 8.37 -1.63 -5.09
C ARG A 50 8.57 -2.61 -3.94
N VAL A 51 8.38 -2.19 -2.69
CA VAL A 51 8.46 -3.09 -1.52
C VAL A 51 7.39 -4.17 -1.60
N LEU A 52 6.14 -3.80 -1.87
CA LEU A 52 5.06 -4.78 -2.01
C LEU A 52 5.34 -5.78 -3.14
N TYR A 53 5.76 -5.28 -4.31
CA TYR A 53 6.14 -6.14 -5.44
C TYR A 53 7.27 -7.12 -5.10
N THR A 54 8.32 -6.65 -4.43
CA THR A 54 9.43 -7.53 -4.05
C THR A 54 9.00 -8.58 -3.05
N LEU A 55 8.17 -8.24 -2.06
CA LEU A 55 7.68 -9.21 -1.08
C LEU A 55 6.77 -10.25 -1.73
N GLU A 56 5.82 -9.83 -2.60
CA GLU A 56 5.00 -10.76 -3.39
C GLU A 56 5.85 -11.74 -4.18
N HIS A 57 6.87 -11.22 -4.88
CA HIS A 57 7.74 -12.07 -5.67
C HIS A 57 8.53 -13.07 -4.81
N ILE A 58 8.99 -12.67 -3.62
CA ILE A 58 9.67 -13.58 -2.68
C ILE A 58 8.70 -14.64 -2.16
N ILE A 59 7.48 -14.26 -1.76
CA ILE A 59 6.45 -15.18 -1.28
C ILE A 59 6.13 -16.23 -2.37
N GLU A 60 5.92 -15.78 -3.61
CA GLU A 60 5.59 -16.65 -4.74
C GLU A 60 6.74 -17.58 -5.15
N GLN A 61 7.98 -17.10 -5.16
CA GLN A 61 9.14 -17.88 -5.62
C GLN A 61 9.66 -18.85 -4.55
N GLU A 62 9.76 -18.38 -3.31
CA GLU A 62 10.44 -19.10 -2.23
C GLU A 62 9.45 -19.84 -1.31
N GLY A 63 8.14 -19.62 -1.48
CA GLY A 63 7.09 -20.22 -0.63
C GLY A 63 7.17 -19.77 0.82
N ILE A 64 7.78 -18.61 1.09
CA ILE A 64 7.93 -18.08 2.45
C ILE A 64 6.62 -17.41 2.86
N ASP A 65 6.15 -17.75 4.05
CA ASP A 65 5.00 -17.11 4.68
C ASP A 65 5.40 -15.74 5.26
N ILE A 66 5.36 -14.70 4.42
CA ILE A 66 5.57 -13.31 4.82
C ILE A 66 4.22 -12.59 4.82
N GLY A 67 3.74 -12.23 6.01
CA GLY A 67 2.50 -11.51 6.19
C GLY A 67 2.68 -10.01 6.46
N LEU A 68 1.57 -9.33 6.66
CA LEU A 68 1.56 -7.91 7.03
C LEU A 68 2.19 -7.65 8.41
N SER A 69 2.21 -8.67 9.29
CA SER A 69 2.88 -8.63 10.59
C SER A 69 4.38 -8.42 10.41
N GLU A 70 5.01 -9.24 9.57
CA GLU A 70 6.45 -9.18 9.27
C GLU A 70 6.77 -7.85 8.57
N LEU A 71 5.92 -7.41 7.63
CA LEU A 71 6.05 -6.09 7.01
C LEU A 71 6.08 -4.95 8.06
N SER A 72 5.24 -5.04 9.10
CA SER A 72 5.16 -4.05 10.19
C SER A 72 6.38 -4.07 11.13
N GLN A 73 7.04 -5.21 11.23
CA GLN A 73 8.31 -5.36 11.95
C GLN A 73 9.46 -4.72 11.18
N LEU A 74 9.45 -4.83 9.85
CA LEU A 74 10.50 -4.29 8.97
C LEU A 74 10.37 -2.78 8.73
N TYR A 75 9.13 -2.28 8.64
CA TYR A 75 8.86 -0.91 8.20
C TYR A 75 7.81 -0.20 9.06
N ASN A 76 8.02 1.10 9.24
CA ASN A 76 6.97 2.04 9.64
C ASN A 76 6.33 2.63 8.39
N LEU A 77 5.02 2.56 8.27
CA LEU A 77 4.28 3.30 7.25
C LEU A 77 4.08 4.74 7.72
N VAL A 78 4.71 5.70 7.03
CA VAL A 78 4.73 7.11 7.46
C VAL A 78 4.17 8.02 6.37
N SER A 79 3.49 9.08 6.79
CA SER A 79 3.04 10.14 5.89
C SER A 79 4.23 11.01 5.45
N HIS A 80 4.30 11.32 4.17
CA HIS A 80 5.27 12.21 3.56
C HIS A 80 4.56 13.36 2.82
N GLY A 81 4.58 14.54 3.43
CA GLY A 81 3.73 15.66 3.04
C GLY A 81 2.28 15.41 3.45
N SER A 82 1.32 15.99 2.73
CA SER A 82 -0.07 16.04 3.20
C SER A 82 -0.77 14.67 3.23
N HIS A 83 -0.67 13.86 2.17
CA HIS A 83 -1.50 12.63 2.02
C HIS A 83 -0.85 11.47 1.27
N HIS A 84 0.48 11.47 1.15
CA HIS A 84 1.21 10.37 0.52
C HIS A 84 1.97 9.57 1.57
N PHE A 85 2.13 8.27 1.35
CA PHE A 85 2.69 7.35 2.34
C PHE A 85 3.87 6.59 1.78
N LEU A 86 4.88 6.37 2.62
CA LEU A 86 6.08 5.59 2.31
C LEU A 86 6.46 4.67 3.45
N PHE A 87 7.23 3.64 3.14
CA PHE A 87 7.86 2.77 4.13
C PHE A 87 9.18 3.36 4.61
N LYS A 88 9.31 3.55 5.92
CA LYS A 88 10.57 3.94 6.57
C LYS A 88 11.06 2.76 7.40
N SER A 89 12.28 2.28 7.13
CA SER A 89 12.88 1.20 7.93
C SER A 89 12.88 1.57 9.42
N LYS A 90 12.78 0.54 10.29
CA LYS A 90 12.89 0.76 11.72
C LYS A 90 14.27 1.35 12.10
N PRO A 91 14.34 2.19 13.14
CA PRO A 91 15.61 2.73 13.63
C PRO A 91 16.62 1.61 13.97
N GLY A 92 17.87 1.79 13.57
CA GLY A 92 18.94 0.82 13.85
C GLY A 92 18.96 -0.42 12.95
N GLN A 93 18.02 -0.55 12.00
CA GLN A 93 18.01 -1.65 11.04
C GLN A 93 18.49 -1.18 9.66
N ALA A 94 19.27 -2.03 8.98
CA ALA A 94 19.58 -1.83 7.57
C ALA A 94 18.30 -1.88 6.73
N HIS A 95 18.28 -1.18 5.59
CA HIS A 95 17.10 -1.16 4.73
C HIS A 95 16.83 -2.58 4.18
N PRO A 96 15.70 -3.22 4.52
CA PRO A 96 15.48 -4.64 4.22
C PRO A 96 15.55 -4.96 2.72
N ILE A 97 14.90 -4.13 1.90
CA ILE A 97 14.93 -4.27 0.44
C ILE A 97 15.70 -3.12 -0.18
N LEU A 98 16.87 -3.41 -0.74
CA LEU A 98 17.74 -2.42 -1.38
C LEU A 98 17.12 -1.84 -2.66
N LYS A 99 17.59 -0.65 -3.08
CA LYS A 99 17.20 0.03 -4.35
C LYS A 99 15.70 0.40 -4.49
N THR A 100 14.92 0.35 -3.41
CA THR A 100 13.50 0.73 -3.40
C THR A 100 13.27 2.23 -3.15
N THR A 101 14.27 2.93 -2.59
CA THR A 101 14.17 4.29 -2.04
C THR A 101 14.12 5.41 -3.09
N LYS A 102 14.51 5.15 -4.35
CA LYS A 102 14.57 6.17 -5.41
C LYS A 102 13.16 6.54 -5.89
N ASN A 103 12.65 7.70 -5.49
CA ASN A 103 11.36 8.21 -5.98
C ASN A 103 11.61 9.30 -7.04
N ASP A 104 11.11 9.09 -8.26
CA ASP A 104 11.11 10.11 -9.32
C ASP A 104 10.07 11.18 -8.99
N SER A 105 10.44 12.45 -8.89
CA SER A 105 9.52 13.54 -8.50
C SER A 105 8.27 13.65 -9.39
N SER A 106 8.34 13.17 -10.64
CA SER A 106 7.23 13.19 -11.60
C SER A 106 6.18 12.10 -11.38
N TRP A 107 6.40 11.16 -10.45
CA TRP A 107 5.51 10.00 -10.24
C TRP A 107 4.04 10.41 -9.99
N ARG A 108 3.83 11.56 -9.35
CA ARG A 108 2.50 12.11 -9.02
C ARG A 108 1.70 12.55 -10.24
N ASN A 109 2.37 12.78 -11.36
CA ASN A 109 1.73 13.19 -12.62
C ASN A 109 1.42 11.98 -13.50
N GLN A 110 1.89 10.79 -13.14
CA GLN A 110 1.69 9.55 -13.88
C GLN A 110 0.52 8.77 -13.28
N LEU A 111 -0.68 9.33 -13.40
CA LEU A 111 -1.93 8.75 -12.89
C LEU A 111 -2.92 8.54 -14.04
N PHE A 112 -3.76 7.52 -13.94
CA PHE A 112 -4.88 7.32 -14.84
C PHE A 112 -6.14 6.93 -14.07
N PHE A 113 -7.29 7.16 -14.69
CA PHE A 113 -8.60 6.93 -14.09
C PHE A 113 -9.27 5.73 -14.72
N VAL A 114 -9.85 4.88 -13.88
CA VAL A 114 -10.61 3.70 -14.31
C VAL A 114 -11.99 3.76 -13.69
N ARG A 115 -13.03 3.33 -14.42
CA ARG A 115 -14.36 3.22 -13.84
C ARG A 115 -14.39 2.04 -12.86
N ARG A 116 -15.08 2.21 -11.74
CA ARG A 116 -15.16 1.16 -10.71
C ARG A 116 -15.95 -0.06 -11.17
N ASP A 117 -16.94 0.13 -12.03
CA ASP A 117 -17.75 -0.95 -12.59
C ASP A 117 -17.07 -1.68 -13.76
N SER A 118 -15.94 -1.17 -14.27
CA SER A 118 -15.19 -1.81 -15.35
C SER A 118 -14.05 -2.70 -14.86
N ILE A 119 -13.88 -2.88 -13.54
CA ILE A 119 -12.82 -3.70 -12.96
C ILE A 119 -13.37 -4.63 -11.87
N PRO A 120 -12.77 -5.82 -11.69
CA PRO A 120 -13.11 -6.71 -10.57
C PRO A 120 -13.05 -5.96 -9.23
N ASN A 121 -14.02 -6.15 -8.35
CA ASN A 121 -14.03 -5.60 -6.98
C ASN A 121 -13.94 -4.07 -6.88
N GLY A 122 -14.14 -3.31 -7.96
CA GLY A 122 -13.99 -1.85 -7.94
C GLY A 122 -14.94 -1.11 -6.98
N SER A 123 -16.07 -1.72 -6.64
CA SER A 123 -17.02 -1.23 -5.62
C SER A 123 -16.46 -1.27 -4.20
N TYR A 124 -15.57 -2.22 -3.90
CA TYR A 124 -14.96 -2.39 -2.57
C TYR A 124 -13.68 -1.56 -2.38
N LEU A 125 -13.14 -0.99 -3.45
CA LEU A 125 -11.92 -0.19 -3.38
C LEU A 125 -12.13 1.13 -2.64
N PRO A 126 -11.12 1.65 -1.92
CA PRO A 126 -11.23 2.90 -1.16
C PRO A 126 -11.80 4.06 -1.99
N LYS A 127 -12.87 4.67 -1.47
CA LYS A 127 -13.58 5.79 -2.11
C LYS A 127 -13.00 7.15 -1.80
N LYS A 128 -12.33 7.26 -0.65
CA LYS A 128 -11.85 8.51 -0.09
C LYS A 128 -10.41 8.35 0.38
N TRP A 129 -9.61 9.39 0.15
CA TRP A 129 -8.25 9.43 0.66
C TRP A 129 -8.23 9.48 2.18
N ILE A 130 -7.23 8.83 2.77
CA ILE A 130 -6.91 9.04 4.18
C ILE A 130 -6.31 10.44 4.33
N THR A 131 -7.09 11.34 4.95
CA THR A 131 -6.70 12.75 5.17
C THR A 131 -6.11 13.00 6.57
N GLN A 132 -6.34 12.09 7.51
CA GLN A 132 -5.72 12.15 8.83
C GLN A 132 -4.32 11.52 8.74
N GLY A 133 -3.27 12.29 9.03
CA GLY A 133 -1.87 11.84 8.94
C GLY A 133 -1.48 10.70 9.90
N ARG A 134 -2.43 10.17 10.67
CA ARG A 134 -2.32 8.90 11.37
C ARG A 134 -3.25 7.91 10.69
N ILE A 135 -2.69 6.92 10.03
CA ILE A 135 -3.38 5.64 9.88
C ILE A 135 -3.61 5.20 11.33
N TRP A 136 -4.87 5.14 11.75
CA TRP A 136 -5.23 4.55 13.04
C TRP A 136 -4.58 3.18 13.08
N ASP A 137 -3.72 2.97 14.08
CA ASP A 137 -2.93 1.76 14.22
C ASP A 137 -3.85 0.53 14.07
N PRO A 138 -3.82 -0.18 12.93
CA PRO A 138 -4.69 -1.34 12.73
C PRO A 138 -4.36 -2.45 13.72
N TRP A 139 -3.16 -2.41 14.30
CA TRP A 139 -2.62 -3.41 15.24
C TRP A 139 -3.13 -3.22 16.66
N THR A 140 -3.83 -2.12 16.97
CA THR A 140 -4.54 -2.00 18.25
C THR A 140 -5.71 -2.97 18.39
N TRP A 141 -6.26 -3.50 17.27
CA TRP A 141 -7.35 -4.48 17.33
C TRP A 141 -6.88 -5.93 17.43
N THR A 142 -5.69 -6.26 16.90
CA THR A 142 -5.18 -7.64 16.93
C THR A 142 -4.65 -8.06 18.31
N MET A 143 -4.27 -7.12 19.18
CA MET A 143 -3.88 -7.44 20.57
C MET A 143 -5.03 -7.47 21.57
N VAL A 144 -6.22 -6.99 21.22
CA VAL A 144 -7.40 -7.04 22.13
C VAL A 144 -8.22 -8.33 21.92
N GLY A 145 -7.91 -9.13 20.90
CA GLY A 145 -8.69 -10.32 20.53
C GLY A 145 -8.14 -11.70 20.89
N PHE A 146 -6.92 -11.82 21.45
CA PHE A 146 -6.29 -13.14 21.68
C PHE A 146 -5.66 -13.34 23.07
N PHE A 147 -6.18 -12.62 24.08
CA PHE A 147 -6.01 -13.03 25.48
C PHE A 147 -7.38 -13.14 26.15
N SER A 148 -8.03 -14.27 25.92
CA SER A 148 -8.87 -14.90 26.93
C SER A 148 -8.50 -16.38 26.92
N SER A 149 -7.75 -16.69 27.97
CA SER A 149 -7.10 -17.93 28.37
C SER A 149 -8.01 -19.15 28.43
N VAL A 150 -7.37 -20.31 28.20
CA VAL A 150 -7.44 -21.59 28.95
C VAL A 150 -8.82 -22.00 29.47
#